data_AF-A0A151SJV3-F1
#
_entry.id   AF-A0A151SJV3-F1
#
_cell.length_a   1.000
_cell.length_b   1.000
_cell.length_c   1.000
_cell.angle_alpha   90.00
_cell.angle_beta   90.00
_cell.angle_gamma   90.00
#
_symmetry.space_group_name_H-M   'P 1'
#
loop_
_entity.id
_entity.type
_entity.pdbx_description
1 polymer ?
#
loop_
_entity_poly.entity_id
_entity_poly.type
_entity_poly.pdbx_seq_one_letter_code
_entity_poly.pdbx_strand_id
1 'polypeptide(L)'
;MLPFALHGYRTSIRTSTGATPFSLVYGMEAVLPVEVEIPSLRLLMEAKLPEAEWVHTRFDQLNLIEEKRLGAICHGQTYQRRIKRAFDKKVQPRLFEEEDLVLKKLLPA
;
A
#
# COMPACT_ATOMS: atom_id res chain seq x y z
N MET A 1 15.37 -14.02 -5.98
CA MET A 1 14.13 -13.91 -5.17
C MET A 1 13.64 -12.46 -5.01
N LEU A 2 14.52 -11.51 -4.67
CA LEU A 2 14.15 -10.10 -4.40
C LEU A 2 13.28 -9.41 -5.48
N PRO A 3 13.51 -9.57 -6.79
CA PRO A 3 12.69 -8.91 -7.81
C PRO A 3 11.21 -9.34 -7.77
N PHE A 4 10.94 -10.62 -7.55
CA PHE A 4 9.59 -11.16 -7.45
C PHE A 4 8.88 -10.70 -6.17
N ALA A 5 9.61 -10.65 -5.04
CA ALA A 5 9.07 -10.13 -3.79
C ALA A 5 8.69 -8.63 -3.91
N LEU A 6 9.54 -7.84 -4.56
CA LEU A 6 9.27 -6.42 -4.81
C LEU A 6 8.06 -6.23 -5.74
N HIS A 7 7.95 -7.03 -6.80
CA HIS A 7 6.80 -6.99 -7.70
C HIS A 7 5.50 -7.30 -6.95
N GLY A 8 5.45 -8.42 -6.21
CA GLY A 8 4.29 -8.80 -5.42
C GLY A 8 3.90 -7.75 -4.38
N TYR A 9 4.88 -7.10 -3.74
CA TYR A 9 4.62 -6.00 -2.82
C TYR A 9 3.95 -4.80 -3.51
N ARG A 10 4.40 -4.45 -4.72
CA ARG A 10 3.89 -3.29 -5.48
C ARG A 10 2.51 -3.52 -6.08
N THR A 11 2.16 -4.76 -6.42
CA THR A 11 0.90 -5.09 -7.10
C THR A 11 -0.17 -5.68 -6.19
N SER A 12 0.14 -5.94 -4.92
CA SER A 12 -0.83 -6.42 -3.94
C SER A 12 -1.41 -5.30 -3.09
N ILE A 13 -2.70 -5.39 -2.78
CA ILE A 13 -3.38 -4.44 -1.89
C ILE A 13 -2.76 -4.53 -0.50
N ARG A 14 -2.36 -3.38 0.07
CA ARG A 14 -1.82 -3.33 1.43
C ARG A 14 -2.94 -3.07 2.43
N THR A 15 -3.04 -3.91 3.46
CA THR A 15 -3.99 -3.69 4.57
C THR A 15 -3.81 -2.34 5.27
N SER A 16 -2.59 -1.78 5.21
CA SER A 16 -2.25 -0.48 5.79
C SER A 16 -2.70 0.72 4.95
N THR A 17 -2.96 0.57 3.65
CA THR A 17 -3.36 1.70 2.78
C THR A 17 -4.66 1.45 2.02
N GLY A 18 -5.13 0.20 1.95
CA GLY A 18 -6.30 -0.19 1.16
C GLY A 18 -6.08 -0.19 -0.36
N ALA A 19 -4.85 0.08 -0.82
CA ALA A 19 -4.51 0.20 -2.23
C ALA A 19 -3.21 -0.54 -2.56
N THR A 20 -2.93 -0.76 -3.85
CA THR A 20 -1.63 -1.27 -4.30
C THR A 20 -0.61 -0.12 -4.34
N PRO A 21 0.66 -0.32 -3.93
CA PRO A 21 1.66 0.74 -4.05
C PRO A 21 1.85 1.23 -5.48
N PHE A 22 1.66 0.37 -6.48
CA PHE A 22 1.72 0.74 -7.88
C PHE A 22 0.63 1.74 -8.26
N SER A 23 -0.64 1.51 -7.87
CA SER A 23 -1.74 2.41 -8.24
C SER A 23 -1.68 3.77 -7.57
N LEU A 24 -1.04 3.88 -6.40
CA LEU A 24 -0.77 5.18 -5.76
C LEU A 24 0.29 6.02 -6.49
N VAL A 25 1.20 5.38 -7.22
CA VAL A 25 2.25 6.07 -7.99
C VAL A 25 1.75 6.40 -9.39
N TYR A 26 1.12 5.44 -10.07
CA TYR A 26 0.76 5.54 -11.49
C TYR A 26 -0.72 5.79 -11.76
N GLY A 27 -1.59 5.83 -10.75
CA GLY A 27 -3.01 6.11 -10.88
C GLY A 27 -3.87 4.95 -11.38
N MET A 28 -3.28 3.82 -11.75
CA MET A 28 -3.95 2.62 -12.25
C MET A 28 -3.29 1.34 -11.73
N GLU A 29 -4.00 0.22 -11.78
CA GLU A 29 -3.44 -1.07 -11.38
C GLU A 29 -2.46 -1.61 -12.43
N ALA A 30 -1.38 -2.23 -11.96
CA ALA A 30 -0.38 -2.85 -12.85
C ALA A 30 -1.02 -3.96 -13.68
N VAL A 31 -0.58 -4.11 -14.93
CA VAL A 31 -0.87 -5.32 -15.72
C VAL A 31 0.06 -6.43 -15.22
N LEU A 32 -0.54 -7.53 -14.76
CA LEU A 32 0.23 -8.65 -14.21
C LEU A 32 0.76 -9.52 -15.35
N PRO A 33 1.92 -10.19 -15.19
CA PRO A 33 2.43 -11.10 -16.22
C PRO A 33 1.42 -12.16 -16.68
N VAL A 34 0.62 -12.70 -15.75
CA VAL A 34 -0.43 -13.68 -16.07
C VAL A 34 -1.54 -13.12 -16.95
N GLU A 35 -1.83 -11.81 -16.85
CA GLU A 35 -2.83 -11.14 -17.68
C GLU A 35 -2.33 -10.88 -19.12
N VAL A 36 -1.01 -10.99 -19.33
CA VAL A 36 -0.38 -10.90 -20.65
C VAL A 36 -0.26 -12.29 -21.27
N GLU A 37 0.17 -13.28 -20.48
CA GLU A 37 0.25 -14.69 -20.92
C GLU A 37 -1.13 -15.26 -21.26
N ILE A 38 -2.13 -14.92 -20.44
CA ILE A 38 -3.54 -15.19 -20.69
C ILE A 38 -4.20 -13.83 -20.87
N PRO A 39 -4.38 -13.34 -22.11
CA PRO A 39 -4.88 -11.99 -22.39
C PRO A 39 -6.15 -11.68 -21.60
N SER A 40 -5.99 -10.84 -20.59
CA SER A 40 -7.11 -10.44 -19.73
C SER A 40 -8.12 -9.59 -20.51
N LEU A 41 -9.37 -9.55 -20.03
CA LEU A 41 -10.40 -8.71 -20.63
C LEU A 41 -9.96 -7.24 -20.72
N ARG A 42 -9.27 -6.74 -19.69
CA ARG A 42 -8.70 -5.38 -19.67
C ARG A 42 -7.77 -5.14 -20.84
N LEU A 43 -6.82 -6.06 -21.08
CA LEU A 43 -5.84 -5.92 -22.17
C LEU A 43 -6.52 -6.02 -23.54
N LEU A 44 -7.49 -6.91 -23.69
CA LEU A 44 -8.26 -7.06 -24.93
C LEU A 44 -9.13 -5.83 -25.24
N MET A 45 -9.66 -5.15 -24.22
CA MET A 45 -10.38 -3.89 -24.38
C MET A 45 -9.42 -2.77 -24.76
N GLU A 46 -8.32 -2.60 -24.03
CA GLU A 46 -7.32 -1.56 -24.33
C GLU A 46 -6.72 -1.70 -25.73
N ALA A 47 -6.45 -2.92 -26.20
CA ALA A 47 -5.91 -3.16 -27.54
C ALA A 47 -6.85 -2.74 -28.68
N LYS A 48 -8.16 -2.60 -28.41
CA LYS A 48 -9.17 -2.20 -29.40
C LYS A 48 -9.54 -0.72 -29.32
N LEU A 49 -9.06 0.00 -28.31
CA LEU A 49 -9.40 1.41 -28.12
C LEU A 49 -8.63 2.28 -29.14
N PRO A 50 -9.32 3.26 -29.77
CA PRO A 50 -8.63 4.32 -30.49
C PRO A 50 -7.67 5.08 -29.57
N GLU A 51 -6.54 5.53 -30.11
CA GLU A 51 -5.51 6.24 -29.34
C GLU A 51 -6.08 7.46 -28.58
N ALA A 52 -6.98 8.22 -29.20
CA ALA A 52 -7.62 9.38 -28.57
C ALA A 52 -8.43 8.99 -27.32
N GLU A 53 -9.17 7.88 -27.37
CA GLU A 53 -9.96 7.38 -26.24
C GLU A 53 -9.05 6.82 -25.14
N TRP A 54 -7.95 6.16 -25.52
CA TRP A 54 -6.95 5.67 -24.57
C TRP A 54 -6.27 6.83 -23.82
N VAL A 55 -5.88 7.90 -24.53
CA VAL A 55 -5.29 9.11 -23.91
C VAL A 55 -6.29 9.77 -22.97
N HIS A 56 -7.55 9.90 -23.37
CA HIS A 56 -8.60 10.45 -22.50
C HIS A 56 -8.77 9.62 -21.22
N THR A 57 -8.90 8.30 -21.36
CA THR A 57 -9.03 7.38 -20.22
C THR A 57 -7.82 7.49 -19.27
N ARG A 58 -6.62 7.60 -19.84
CA ARG A 58 -5.39 7.75 -19.06
C ARG A 58 -5.35 9.08 -18.31
N PHE A 59 -5.80 10.15 -18.95
CA PHE A 59 -5.91 11.47 -18.32
C PHE A 59 -6.88 11.45 -17.13
N ASP A 60 -8.05 10.82 -17.28
CA ASP A 60 -9.01 10.68 -16.20
C ASP A 60 -8.45 9.90 -15.01
N GLN A 61 -7.73 8.79 -15.27
CA GLN A 61 -7.04 8.03 -14.22
C GLN A 61 -6.02 8.87 -13.44
N LEU A 62 -5.29 9.74 -14.14
CA LEU A 62 -4.31 10.64 -13.52
C LEU A 62 -4.99 11.76 -12.74
N ASN A 63 -6.10 12.31 -13.22
CA ASN A 63 -6.86 13.32 -12.48
C ASN A 63 -7.37 12.79 -11.14
N LEU A 64 -7.76 11.51 -11.08
CA LEU A 64 -8.24 10.86 -9.86
C LEU A 64 -7.12 10.36 -8.94
N ILE A 65 -5.84 10.54 -9.29
CA ILE A 65 -4.72 9.98 -8.51
C ILE A 65 -4.62 10.60 -7.11
N GLU A 66 -4.87 11.91 -6.99
CA GLU A 66 -4.79 12.60 -5.71
C GLU A 66 -5.91 12.16 -4.76
N GLU A 67 -7.11 11.92 -5.29
CA GLU A 67 -8.21 11.36 -4.50
C GLU A 67 -7.85 9.96 -3.96
N LYS A 68 -7.24 9.11 -4.80
CA LYS A 68 -6.75 7.78 -4.36
C LYS A 68 -5.68 7.90 -3.27
N ARG A 69 -4.74 8.84 -3.43
CA ARG A 69 -3.68 9.10 -2.43
C ARG A 69 -4.27 9.58 -1.11
N LEU A 70 -5.23 10.51 -1.16
CA LEU A 70 -5.93 11.00 0.02
C LEU A 70 -6.68 9.87 0.72
N GLY A 71 -7.40 9.02 -0.03
CA GLY A 71 -8.05 7.83 0.50
C GLY A 71 -7.07 6.89 1.22
N ALA A 72 -5.91 6.63 0.61
CA ALA A 72 -4.87 5.80 1.21
C ALA A 72 -4.26 6.40 2.49
N ILE A 73 -4.10 7.73 2.56
CA ILE A 73 -3.64 8.43 3.77
C ILE A 73 -4.67 8.27 4.89
N CYS A 74 -5.94 8.52 4.61
CA CYS A 74 -7.03 8.37 5.59
C CYS A 74 -7.13 6.93 6.12
N HIS A 75 -7.02 5.95 5.22
CA HIS A 75 -6.97 4.54 5.60
C HIS A 75 -5.75 4.23 6.46
N GLY A 76 -4.57 4.74 6.07
CA GLY A 76 -3.32 4.60 6.81
C GLY A 76 -3.39 5.14 8.23
N GLN A 77 -3.97 6.33 8.42
CA GLN A 77 -4.18 6.90 9.75
C GLN A 77 -5.11 6.01 10.60
N THR A 78 -6.19 5.51 10.00
CA THR A 78 -7.15 4.63 10.70
C THR A 78 -6.49 3.30 11.09
N TYR A 79 -5.71 2.71 10.17
CA TYR A 79 -4.92 1.52 10.43
C TYR A 79 -3.92 1.74 11.56
N GLN A 80 -3.13 2.81 11.51
CA GLN A 80 -2.16 3.16 12.56
C GLN A 80 -2.83 3.34 13.93
N ARG A 81 -3.97 4.05 14.00
CA ARG A 81 -4.75 4.19 15.24
C ARG A 81 -5.19 2.83 15.79
N ARG A 82 -5.64 1.91 14.92
CA ARG A 82 -6.03 0.54 15.32
C ARG A 82 -4.85 -0.24 15.88
N ILE A 83 -3.70 -0.19 15.22
CA ILE A 83 -2.47 -0.87 15.66
C ILE A 83 -2.00 -0.30 17.00
N LYS A 84 -1.96 1.02 17.13
CA LYS A 84 -1.60 1.71 18.38
C LYS A 84 -2.51 1.26 19.53
N ARG A 85 -3.84 1.33 19.35
CA ARG A 85 -4.80 0.88 20.38
C ARG A 85 -4.59 -0.58 20.79
N ALA A 86 -4.33 -1.47 19.83
CA ALA A 86 -4.09 -2.88 20.10
C ALA A 86 -2.79 -3.12 20.89
N PHE A 87 -1.74 -2.34 20.57
CA PHE A 87 -0.48 -2.35 21.31
C PHE A 87 -0.66 -1.78 22.72
N ASP A 88 -1.20 -0.57 22.83
CA ASP A 88 -1.40 0.14 24.10
C ASP A 88 -2.27 -0.67 25.07
N LYS A 89 -3.28 -1.42 24.58
CA LYS A 89 -4.08 -2.34 25.41
C LYS A 89 -3.25 -3.41 26.13
N LYS A 90 -2.13 -3.83 25.55
CA LYS A 90 -1.24 -4.86 26.12
C LYS A 90 -0.11 -4.26 26.95
N VAL A 91 0.16 -2.96 26.82
CA VAL A 91 1.20 -2.29 27.58
C VAL A 91 0.62 -1.87 28.91
N GLN A 92 1.17 -2.43 29.99
CA GLN A 92 0.93 -1.94 31.34
C GLN A 92 2.00 -0.90 31.67
N PRO A 93 1.64 0.37 31.92
CA PRO A 93 2.59 1.37 32.38
C PRO A 93 3.23 0.89 33.69
N ARG A 94 4.56 0.96 33.76
CA ARG A 94 5.30 0.77 35.01
C ARG A 94 5.92 2.11 35.39
N LEU A 95 5.58 2.57 36.58
CA LEU A 95 6.27 3.68 37.23
C LEU A 95 7.47 3.09 37.96
N PHE A 96 8.60 3.78 37.88
CA PHE A 96 9.84 3.43 38.56
C PHE A 96 10.26 4.65 39.38
N GLU A 97 10.72 4.42 40.60
CA GLU A 97 11.27 5.44 41.47
C GLU A 97 12.81 5.41 41.43
N GLU A 98 13.44 6.46 41.94
CA GLU A 98 14.89 6.41 42.18
C GLU A 98 15.21 5.22 43.11
N GLU A 99 16.34 4.54 42.83
CA GLU A 99 16.78 3.30 43.49
C GLU A 99 16.14 1.98 42.99
N ASP A 100 15.13 2.02 42.13
CA ASP A 100 14.57 0.80 41.52
C ASP A 100 15.58 0.08 40.60
N LEU A 101 15.75 -1.22 40.82
CA LEU A 101 16.58 -2.07 39.96
C LEU A 101 15.81 -2.48 38.69
N VAL A 102 16.29 -2.05 37.54
CA VAL A 102 15.72 -2.38 36.23
C VAL A 102 16.72 -3.08 35.31
N LEU A 103 16.21 -3.96 34.45
CA LEU A 103 17.03 -4.65 33.45
C LEU A 103 17.18 -3.77 32.20
N LYS A 104 18.43 -3.42 31.87
CA LYS A 104 18.76 -2.72 30.62
C LYS A 104 18.89 -3.71 29.48
N LYS A 105 18.09 -3.54 28.43
CA LYS A 105 18.29 -4.27 27.17
C LYS A 105 19.55 -3.72 26.46
N LEU A 106 20.58 -4.55 26.33
CA LEU A 106 21.74 -4.25 25.51
C LEU A 106 21.44 -4.67 24.06
N LEU A 107 21.47 -3.72 23.12
CA LEU A 107 21.35 -4.03 21.70
C LEU A 107 22.75 -4.29 21.12
N PRO A 108 22.92 -5.22 20.16
CA PRO A 108 24.18 -5.43 19.47
C PRO A 108 24.61 -4.13 18.77
N ALA A 109 25.93 -3.88 18.76
CA ALA A 109 26.55 -2.79 18.02
C ALA A 109 26.46 -2.99 16.50
#